data_AF-A0A946E7W7-F1
#
_entry.id   AF-A0A946E7W7-F1
#
_cell.length_a   1.000
_cell.length_b   1.000
_cell.length_c   1.000
_cell.angle_alpha   90.00
_cell.angle_beta   90.00
_cell.angle_gamma   90.00
#
_symmetry.space_group_name_H-M   'P 1'
#
loop_
_entity.id
_entity.type
_entity.pdbx_description
1 polymer ?
#
loop_
_entity_poly.entity_id
_entity_poly.type
_entity_poly.pdbx_seq_one_letter_code
_entity_poly.pdbx_strand_id
1 'polypeptide(L)'
;GDRLDLDIDTSFNEIAASIVDYNVENGDYDNFKMECIMYMAVETPVTEETFFRTDEAVLTQELYELAQKAYSRKNETIVAQAMPVISNVYANEKDNYKNMAIPFFDGRRKINLVVDLVESFEKQGANIAKELEKTVTLAIIDQEWKEHLREMDDLRVSVRNAQYEQKDPLLIYKLESFELFRGMMDQLNKDTLSFLMRAHLPSPEEEQQASKRQMPNQTDVSKLQTGRTNLTDASQQNQQVANRQQNGAPKKRMPEVREVRKIGRNDRVKLLNVRSGETKEMKFKQAEQLISNGLWQLVDDD
;
A
#
# COMPACT_ATOMS: atom_id res chain seq x y z
N GLY A 1 -16.96 21.54 14.80
CA GLY A 1 -15.83 21.93 15.64
C GLY A 1 -15.90 21.14 16.92
N ASP A 2 -16.81 21.53 17.79
CA ASP A 2 -16.84 21.07 19.19
C ASP A 2 -17.18 19.59 19.40
N ARG A 3 -17.77 18.90 18.42
CA ARG A 3 -17.97 17.45 18.48
C ARG A 3 -16.68 16.66 18.27
N LEU A 4 -15.80 17.10 17.37
CA LEU A 4 -14.57 16.38 17.09
C LEU A 4 -13.63 16.39 18.30
N ASP A 5 -13.54 17.53 18.99
CA ASP A 5 -12.73 17.65 20.21
C ASP A 5 -13.20 16.61 21.27
N LEU A 6 -14.51 16.42 21.41
CA LEU A 6 -15.10 15.42 22.31
C LEU A 6 -14.91 13.98 21.80
N ASP A 7 -15.01 13.75 20.49
CA ASP A 7 -14.79 12.44 19.89
C ASP A 7 -13.33 11.99 20.07
N ILE A 8 -12.37 12.90 19.93
CA ILE A 8 -10.93 12.64 20.17
C ILE A 8 -10.68 12.38 21.65
N ASP A 9 -11.24 13.20 22.55
CA ASP A 9 -11.13 12.99 23.98
C ASP A 9 -11.70 11.63 24.42
N THR A 10 -12.87 11.27 23.87
CA THR A 10 -13.48 9.95 24.05
C THR A 10 -12.54 8.85 23.52
N SER A 11 -11.91 9.05 22.36
CA SER A 11 -10.94 8.09 21.80
C SER A 11 -9.72 7.88 22.69
N PHE A 12 -9.20 8.94 23.32
CA PHE A 12 -8.12 8.82 24.31
C PHE A 12 -8.54 7.92 25.48
N ASN A 13 -9.76 8.10 25.99
CA ASN A 13 -10.27 7.31 27.10
C ASN A 13 -10.54 5.85 26.70
N GLU A 14 -11.20 5.63 25.56
CA GLU A 14 -11.51 4.29 25.04
C GLU A 14 -10.24 3.48 24.76
N ILE A 15 -9.20 4.11 24.21
CA ILE A 15 -7.93 3.42 23.95
C ILE A 15 -7.17 3.17 25.26
N ALA A 16 -7.23 4.10 26.23
CA ALA A 16 -6.65 3.85 27.55
C ALA A 16 -7.30 2.64 28.22
N ALA A 17 -8.63 2.60 28.22
CA ALA A 17 -9.41 1.49 28.77
C ALA A 17 -9.09 0.19 28.04
N SER A 18 -9.12 0.19 26.70
CA SER A 18 -8.81 -1.00 25.90
C SER A 18 -7.41 -1.56 26.17
N ILE A 19 -6.40 -0.69 26.37
CA ILE A 19 -5.03 -1.12 26.71
C ILE A 19 -5.01 -1.69 28.14
N VAL A 20 -5.63 -1.02 29.11
CA VAL A 20 -5.63 -1.50 30.50
C VAL A 20 -6.39 -2.82 30.62
N ASP A 21 -7.63 -2.87 30.17
CA ASP A 21 -8.52 -4.04 30.29
C ASP A 21 -7.87 -5.29 29.69
N TYR A 22 -7.37 -5.18 28.45
CA TYR A 22 -6.74 -6.31 27.77
C TYR A 22 -5.49 -6.80 28.50
N ASN A 23 -4.62 -5.90 28.95
CA ASN A 23 -3.36 -6.32 29.57
C ASN A 23 -3.54 -6.76 31.03
N VAL A 24 -4.50 -6.22 31.76
CA VAL A 24 -4.83 -6.65 33.13
C VAL A 24 -5.47 -8.04 33.09
N GLU A 25 -6.39 -8.29 32.16
CA GLU A 25 -7.01 -9.62 31.98
C GLU A 25 -5.98 -10.70 31.66
N ASN A 26 -4.99 -10.37 30.82
CA ASN A 26 -3.92 -11.30 30.44
C ASN A 26 -2.73 -11.33 31.42
N GLY A 27 -2.68 -10.39 32.38
CA GLY A 27 -1.57 -10.22 33.31
C GLY A 27 -0.23 -9.90 32.64
N ASP A 28 -0.25 -9.19 31.50
CA ASP A 28 0.92 -8.90 30.68
C ASP A 28 1.37 -7.44 30.79
N TYR A 29 2.19 -7.15 31.81
CA TYR A 29 2.73 -5.81 32.04
C TYR A 29 3.74 -5.36 30.96
N ASP A 30 4.44 -6.31 30.32
CA ASP A 30 5.39 -5.97 29.26
C ASP A 30 4.65 -5.52 28.00
N ASN A 31 3.56 -6.21 27.64
CA ASN A 31 2.70 -5.77 26.54
C ASN A 31 2.00 -4.45 26.88
N PHE A 32 1.54 -4.24 28.12
CA PHE A 32 1.00 -2.95 28.56
C PHE A 32 1.95 -1.78 28.28
N LYS A 33 3.24 -1.89 28.67
CA LYS A 33 4.24 -0.86 28.38
C LYS A 33 4.43 -0.64 26.88
N MET A 34 4.47 -1.73 26.12
CA MET A 34 4.65 -1.67 24.67
C MET A 34 3.48 -0.96 23.99
N GLU A 35 2.24 -1.26 24.40
CA GLU A 35 1.04 -0.64 23.85
C GLU A 35 0.91 0.85 24.23
N CYS A 36 1.30 1.23 25.45
CA CYS A 36 1.43 2.64 25.85
C CYS A 36 2.34 3.41 24.87
N ILE A 37 3.49 2.84 24.51
CA ILE A 37 4.45 3.46 23.59
C ILE A 37 3.92 3.44 22.14
N MET A 38 3.28 2.36 21.73
CA MET A 38 2.82 2.17 20.34
C MET A 38 1.64 3.08 20.01
N TYR A 39 0.61 3.10 20.85
CA TYR A 39 -0.64 3.81 20.58
C TYR A 39 -0.69 5.20 21.19
N MET A 40 -0.13 5.38 22.39
CA MET A 40 -0.15 6.66 23.08
C MET A 40 1.17 7.41 23.00
N ALA A 41 2.24 6.82 22.47
CA ALA A 41 3.57 7.44 22.38
C ALA A 41 4.09 7.97 23.74
N VAL A 42 3.74 7.27 24.82
CA VAL A 42 4.14 7.64 26.18
C VAL A 42 4.75 6.46 26.93
N GLU A 43 5.69 6.76 27.82
CA GLU A 43 6.20 5.82 28.80
C GLU A 43 5.35 5.91 30.06
N THR A 44 4.82 4.76 30.49
CA THR A 44 4.00 4.68 31.71
C THR A 44 4.88 4.71 32.96
N PRO A 45 4.55 5.56 33.97
CA PRO A 45 5.22 5.57 35.26
C PRO A 45 4.74 4.42 36.17
N VAL A 46 3.67 3.73 35.77
CA VAL A 46 3.08 2.62 36.52
C VAL A 46 4.10 1.48 36.56
N THR A 47 4.47 1.06 37.76
CA THR A 47 5.32 -0.11 38.00
C THR A 47 4.52 -1.40 37.87
N GLU A 48 5.21 -2.52 37.67
CA GLU A 48 4.59 -3.85 37.62
C GLU A 48 3.79 -4.17 38.91
N GLU A 49 4.33 -3.82 40.08
CA GLU A 49 3.65 -4.05 41.35
C GLU A 49 2.36 -3.24 41.49
N THR A 50 2.36 -2.00 40.99
CA THR A 50 1.17 -1.13 40.96
C THR A 50 0.17 -1.58 39.91
N PHE A 51 0.62 -2.13 38.78
CA PHE A 51 -0.25 -2.63 37.72
C PHE A 51 -1.15 -3.77 38.20
N PHE A 52 -0.62 -4.72 38.96
CA PHE A 52 -1.40 -5.86 39.47
C PHE A 52 -2.27 -5.57 40.70
N ARG A 53 -2.07 -4.43 41.37
CA ARG A 53 -2.75 -4.10 42.64
C ARG A 53 -3.79 -3.01 42.51
N THR A 54 -3.68 -2.18 41.47
CA THR A 54 -4.56 -1.03 41.26
C THR A 54 -5.77 -1.44 40.44
N ASP A 55 -6.89 -0.75 40.65
CA ASP A 55 -8.12 -0.94 39.90
C ASP A 55 -7.97 -0.47 38.43
N GLU A 56 -8.59 -1.20 37.50
CA GLU A 56 -8.55 -0.92 36.06
C GLU A 56 -9.02 0.49 35.72
N ALA A 57 -10.06 1.01 36.40
CA ALA A 57 -10.56 2.35 36.13
C ALA A 57 -9.57 3.44 36.56
N VAL A 58 -8.82 3.19 37.64
CA VAL A 58 -7.79 4.12 38.13
C VAL A 58 -6.58 4.12 37.18
N LEU A 59 -6.13 2.94 36.75
CA LEU A 59 -5.05 2.81 35.76
C LEU A 59 -5.43 3.49 34.43
N THR A 60 -6.68 3.31 33.99
CA THR A 60 -7.22 3.93 32.78
C THR A 60 -7.17 5.45 32.89
N GLN A 61 -7.65 6.01 34.00
CA GLN A 61 -7.66 7.45 34.22
C GLN A 61 -6.23 8.02 34.27
N GLU A 62 -5.30 7.35 34.96
CA GLU A 62 -3.90 7.76 35.03
C GLU A 62 -3.23 7.78 33.64
N LEU A 63 -3.45 6.73 32.84
CA LEU A 63 -2.92 6.64 31.49
C LEU A 63 -3.52 7.72 30.57
N TYR A 64 -4.83 7.95 30.67
CA TYR A 64 -5.54 8.99 29.92
C TYR A 64 -4.98 10.40 30.23
N GLU A 65 -4.82 10.76 31.51
CA GLU A 65 -4.28 12.05 31.91
C GLU A 65 -2.83 12.24 31.44
N LEU A 66 -2.03 11.17 31.53
CA LEU A 66 -0.65 11.18 31.08
C LEU A 66 -0.54 11.37 29.57
N ALA A 67 -1.38 10.66 28.79
CA ALA A 67 -1.44 10.78 27.35
C ALA A 67 -1.88 12.18 26.91
N GLN A 68 -2.92 12.74 27.52
CA GLN A 68 -3.36 14.12 27.24
C GLN A 68 -2.28 15.16 27.54
N LYS A 69 -1.58 15.02 28.66
CA LYS A 69 -0.49 15.92 29.03
C LYS A 69 0.65 15.85 28.02
N ALA A 70 1.00 14.65 27.56
CA ALA A 70 2.00 14.45 26.52
C ALA A 70 1.53 15.06 25.18
N TYR A 71 0.27 14.87 24.81
CA TYR A 71 -0.33 15.43 23.60
C TYR A 71 -0.26 16.95 23.57
N SER A 72 -0.67 17.61 24.66
CA SER A 72 -0.62 19.07 24.79
C SER A 72 0.82 19.60 24.66
N ARG A 73 1.77 19.02 25.40
CA ARG A 73 3.19 19.39 25.34
C ARG A 73 3.79 19.21 23.93
N LYS A 74 3.42 18.13 23.23
CA LYS A 74 3.83 17.88 21.86
C LYS A 74 3.29 18.96 20.92
N ASN A 75 2.00 19.32 21.06
CA ASN A 75 1.38 20.39 20.26
C ASN A 75 2.07 21.74 20.48
N GLU A 76 2.40 22.10 21.73
CA GLU A 76 3.19 23.30 22.03
C GLU A 76 4.55 23.30 21.33
N THR A 77 5.22 22.14 21.32
CA THR A 77 6.53 21.98 20.66
C THR A 77 6.42 22.16 19.15
N ILE A 78 5.38 21.59 18.52
CA ILE A 78 5.09 21.74 17.09
C ILE A 78 4.87 23.21 16.74
N VAL A 79 4.06 23.92 17.53
CA VAL A 79 3.78 25.35 17.32
C VAL A 79 5.07 26.16 17.45
N ALA A 80 5.88 25.90 18.49
CA ALA A 80 7.16 26.59 18.68
C ALA A 80 8.12 26.42 17.48
N GLN A 81 8.11 25.26 16.83
CA GLN A 81 8.92 24.99 15.64
C GLN A 81 8.32 25.58 14.36
N ALA A 82 6.99 25.60 14.21
CA ALA A 82 6.30 26.11 13.02
C ALA A 82 6.25 27.65 12.98
N MET A 83 6.14 28.32 14.13
CA MET A 83 5.91 29.76 14.22
C MET A 83 6.98 30.64 13.54
N PRO A 84 8.29 30.33 13.62
CA PRO A 84 9.31 31.07 12.87
C PRO A 84 9.08 31.04 11.36
N VAL A 85 8.66 29.89 10.81
CA VAL A 85 8.38 29.72 9.39
C VAL A 85 7.12 30.49 9.00
N ILE A 86 6.04 30.34 9.78
CA ILE A 86 4.78 31.06 9.58
C ILE A 86 5.01 32.58 9.60
N SER A 87 5.78 33.08 10.58
CA SER A 87 6.08 34.51 10.71
C SER A 87 6.89 35.05 9.53
N ASN A 88 7.87 34.27 9.05
CA ASN A 88 8.69 34.65 7.90
C ASN A 88 7.87 34.71 6.60
N VAL A 89 6.99 33.74 6.37
CA VAL A 89 6.12 33.72 5.18
C VAL A 89 5.05 34.80 5.27
N TYR A 90 4.50 35.05 6.45
CA TYR A 90 3.56 36.15 6.67
C TYR A 90 4.22 37.53 6.41
N ALA A 91 5.47 37.73 6.82
CA ALA A 91 6.16 39.00 6.60
C ALA A 91 6.49 39.27 5.12
N ASN A 92 6.85 38.24 4.37
CA ASN A 92 7.38 38.40 3.01
C ASN A 92 6.35 38.11 1.90
N GLU A 93 5.36 37.26 2.16
CA GLU A 93 4.52 36.66 1.11
C GLU A 93 3.01 36.65 1.43
N LYS A 94 2.56 37.39 2.46
CA LYS A 94 1.13 37.45 2.85
C LYS A 94 0.19 37.80 1.69
N ASP A 95 0.59 38.68 0.78
CA ASP A 95 -0.25 39.11 -0.34
C ASP A 95 -0.27 38.09 -1.50
N ASN A 96 0.66 37.14 -1.51
CA ASN A 96 0.78 36.13 -2.58
C ASN A 96 0.05 34.83 -2.26
N TYR A 97 -0.05 34.46 -0.97
CA TYR A 97 -0.64 33.19 -0.55
C TYR A 97 -1.61 33.36 0.61
N LYS A 98 -2.84 32.87 0.41
CA LYS A 98 -3.83 32.77 1.50
C LYS A 98 -3.59 31.57 2.40
N ASN A 99 -3.20 30.44 1.81
CA ASN A 99 -3.05 29.17 2.50
C ASN A 99 -1.60 28.71 2.52
N MET A 100 -1.19 28.07 3.60
CA MET A 100 0.11 27.43 3.78
C MET A 100 -0.08 25.92 3.99
N ALA A 101 0.78 25.12 3.36
CA ALA A 101 0.87 23.69 3.63
C ALA A 101 1.97 23.41 4.66
N ILE A 102 1.62 22.76 5.77
CA ILE A 102 2.54 22.33 6.82
C ILE A 102 2.61 20.80 6.76
N PRO A 103 3.77 20.20 6.44
CA PRO A 103 3.90 18.75 6.40
C PRO A 103 4.00 18.18 7.83
N PHE A 104 3.26 17.12 8.09
CA PHE A 104 3.33 16.31 9.31
C PHE A 104 3.71 14.88 8.97
N PHE A 105 4.46 14.26 9.87
CA PHE A 105 4.92 12.88 9.75
C PHE A 105 4.79 12.16 11.09
N ASP A 106 4.39 10.89 11.08
CA ASP A 106 4.24 10.03 12.27
C ASP A 106 5.27 8.87 12.31
N GLY A 107 6.20 8.84 11.35
CA GLY A 107 7.12 7.72 11.12
C GLY A 107 6.72 6.79 9.98
N ARG A 108 5.45 6.82 9.55
CA ARG A 108 4.87 5.93 8.53
C ARG A 108 4.24 6.69 7.37
N ARG A 109 3.39 7.69 7.67
CA ARG A 109 2.54 8.44 6.76
C ARG A 109 2.89 9.94 6.84
N LYS A 110 2.90 10.62 5.69
CA LYS A 110 3.02 12.08 5.60
C LYS A 110 1.65 12.68 5.30
N ILE A 111 1.22 13.67 6.08
CA ILE A 111 -0.02 14.42 5.85
C ILE A 111 0.34 15.89 5.71
N ASN A 112 -0.14 16.53 4.64
CA ASN A 112 0.05 17.96 4.45
C ASN A 112 -1.19 18.69 5.01
N LEU A 113 -1.00 19.40 6.12
CA LEU A 113 -2.03 20.23 6.70
C LEU A 113 -2.12 21.55 5.94
N VAL A 114 -3.30 21.92 5.45
CA VAL A 114 -3.53 23.22 4.80
C VAL A 114 -4.18 24.15 5.81
N VAL A 115 -3.51 25.26 6.14
CA VAL A 115 -4.02 26.29 7.06
C VAL A 115 -4.09 27.66 6.38
N ASP A 116 -4.98 28.54 6.84
CA ASP A 116 -4.97 29.95 6.46
C ASP A 116 -3.80 30.66 7.16
N LEU A 117 -2.92 31.29 6.37
CA LEU A 117 -1.69 31.88 6.84
C LEU A 117 -1.94 33.05 7.82
N VAL A 118 -2.94 33.87 7.52
CA VAL A 118 -3.27 35.05 8.33
C VAL A 118 -3.85 34.61 9.66
N GLU A 119 -4.82 33.68 9.61
CA GLU A 119 -5.43 33.13 10.83
C GLU A 119 -4.39 32.42 11.71
N SER A 120 -3.50 31.61 11.13
CA SER A 120 -2.46 30.92 11.88
C SER A 120 -1.46 31.88 12.52
N PHE A 121 -1.11 32.97 11.86
CA PHE A 121 -0.23 33.98 12.45
C PHE A 121 -0.92 34.74 13.59
N GLU A 122 -2.14 35.23 13.37
CA GLU A 122 -2.91 36.00 14.36
C GLU A 122 -3.24 35.18 15.61
N LYS A 123 -3.53 33.89 15.45
CA LYS A 123 -3.78 32.95 16.56
C LYS A 123 -2.50 32.33 17.14
N GLN A 124 -1.31 32.78 16.72
CA GLN A 124 -0.02 32.25 17.18
C GLN A 124 0.09 30.72 17.06
N GLY A 125 -0.48 30.15 15.99
CA GLY A 125 -0.47 28.72 15.72
C GLY A 125 -1.48 27.89 16.54
N ALA A 126 -2.33 28.51 17.38
CA ALA A 126 -3.32 27.78 18.17
C ALA A 126 -4.37 27.02 17.33
N ASN A 127 -4.57 27.40 16.06
CA ASN A 127 -5.44 26.67 15.15
C ASN A 127 -4.81 25.39 14.58
N ILE A 128 -3.48 25.24 14.61
CA ILE A 128 -2.75 24.15 13.95
C ILE A 128 -3.18 22.80 14.51
N ALA A 129 -3.27 22.64 15.84
CA ALA A 129 -3.65 21.38 16.46
C ALA A 129 -5.06 20.94 16.02
N LYS A 130 -6.03 21.85 16.09
CA LYS A 130 -7.43 21.56 15.72
C LYS A 130 -7.61 21.28 14.23
N GLU A 131 -6.88 21.98 13.37
CA GLU A 131 -6.92 21.69 11.93
C GLU A 131 -6.19 20.39 11.59
N LEU A 132 -5.13 20.05 12.32
CA LEU A 132 -4.44 18.77 12.21
C LEU A 132 -5.39 17.62 12.59
N GLU A 133 -6.05 17.71 13.73
CA GLU A 133 -7.05 16.75 14.20
C GLU A 133 -8.10 16.45 13.11
N LYS A 134 -8.74 17.49 12.57
CA LYS A 134 -9.72 17.34 11.48
C LYS A 134 -9.12 16.66 10.25
N THR A 135 -7.96 17.12 9.81
CA THR A 135 -7.34 16.65 8.57
C THR A 135 -6.91 15.19 8.69
N VAL A 136 -6.34 14.82 9.83
CA VAL A 136 -5.90 13.46 10.14
C VAL A 136 -7.09 12.52 10.26
N THR A 137 -8.11 12.89 11.03
CA THR A 137 -9.32 12.07 11.18
C THR A 137 -9.99 11.82 9.82
N LEU A 138 -10.13 12.85 8.98
CA LEU A 138 -10.69 12.69 7.63
C LEU A 138 -9.83 11.79 6.73
N ALA A 139 -8.50 11.94 6.79
CA ALA A 139 -7.58 11.12 6.00
C ALA A 139 -7.62 9.64 6.42
N ILE A 140 -7.74 9.38 7.73
CA ILE A 140 -7.81 8.02 8.27
C ILE A 140 -9.17 7.39 8.00
N ILE A 141 -10.27 8.14 8.13
CA ILE A 141 -11.61 7.68 7.71
C ILE A 141 -11.59 7.19 6.26
N ASP A 142 -11.03 7.97 5.33
CA ASP A 142 -10.97 7.58 3.91
C ASP A 142 -10.13 6.31 3.69
N GLN A 143 -9.07 6.12 4.49
CA GLN A 143 -8.24 4.92 4.42
C GLN A 143 -8.96 3.68 4.98
N GLU A 144 -9.47 3.75 6.21
CA GLU A 144 -10.15 2.64 6.87
C GLU A 144 -11.44 2.26 6.14
N TRP A 145 -12.16 3.24 5.59
CA TRP A 145 -13.35 2.96 4.79
C TRP A 145 -13.02 2.20 3.50
N LYS A 146 -11.89 2.49 2.85
CA LYS A 146 -11.45 1.74 1.66
C LYS A 146 -11.11 0.29 2.00
N GLU A 147 -10.44 0.06 3.11
CA GLU A 147 -10.12 -1.31 3.54
C GLU A 147 -11.39 -2.05 3.96
N HIS A 148 -12.30 -1.40 4.69
CA HIS A 148 -13.59 -1.99 5.05
C HIS A 148 -14.42 -2.39 3.82
N LEU A 149 -14.47 -1.56 2.78
CA LEU A 149 -15.15 -1.92 1.53
C LEU A 149 -14.54 -3.16 0.87
N ARG A 150 -13.22 -3.32 0.96
CA ARG A 150 -12.52 -4.51 0.46
C ARG A 150 -12.86 -5.75 1.29
N GLU A 151 -12.82 -5.65 2.61
CA GLU A 151 -13.21 -6.74 3.53
C GLU A 151 -14.67 -7.14 3.31
N MET A 152 -15.56 -6.18 3.07
CA MET A 152 -16.97 -6.41 2.77
C MET A 152 -17.17 -7.15 1.44
N ASP A 153 -16.35 -6.85 0.43
CA ASP A 153 -16.38 -7.60 -0.84
C ASP A 153 -15.86 -9.02 -0.67
N ASP A 154 -14.78 -9.22 0.11
CA ASP A 154 -14.27 -10.55 0.45
C ASP A 154 -15.31 -11.37 1.24
N LEU A 155 -16.02 -10.73 2.19
CA LEU A 155 -17.10 -11.35 2.94
C LEU A 155 -18.25 -11.79 2.03
N ARG A 156 -18.65 -10.97 1.04
CA ARG A 156 -19.70 -11.36 0.07
C ARG A 156 -19.34 -12.63 -0.69
N VAL A 157 -18.07 -12.75 -1.10
CA VAL A 157 -17.59 -13.96 -1.79
C VAL A 157 -17.59 -15.15 -0.84
N SER A 158 -17.12 -14.98 0.40
CA SER A 158 -17.08 -16.03 1.42
C SER A 158 -18.49 -16.55 1.76
N VAL A 159 -19.45 -15.66 2.01
CA VAL A 159 -20.85 -16.03 2.34
C VAL A 159 -21.52 -16.80 1.20
N ARG A 160 -21.25 -16.42 -0.06
CA ARG A 160 -21.74 -17.16 -1.22
C ARG A 160 -21.21 -18.59 -1.27
N ASN A 161 -19.99 -18.82 -0.81
CA ASN A 161 -19.39 -20.15 -0.71
C ASN A 161 -19.88 -20.91 0.54
N ALA A 162 -20.25 -20.22 1.62
CA ALA A 162 -20.78 -20.83 2.85
C ALA A 162 -22.25 -21.32 2.74
N GLN A 163 -22.95 -20.98 1.63
CA GLN A 163 -24.31 -21.47 1.34
C GLN A 163 -24.46 -22.99 1.40
N TYR A 164 -23.37 -23.76 1.25
CA TYR A 164 -23.37 -25.21 1.29
C TYR A 164 -23.50 -25.80 2.72
N GLU A 165 -23.41 -24.98 3.78
CA GLU A 165 -23.49 -25.41 5.20
C GLU A 165 -24.90 -25.31 5.83
N GLN A 166 -25.96 -25.05 5.04
CA GLN A 166 -27.36 -24.91 5.49
C GLN A 166 -27.64 -23.78 6.51
N LYS A 167 -26.70 -22.86 6.71
CA LYS A 167 -26.96 -21.61 7.45
C LYS A 167 -27.57 -20.55 6.54
N ASP A 168 -28.36 -19.63 7.10
CA ASP A 168 -28.91 -18.50 6.35
C ASP A 168 -27.77 -17.54 5.96
N PRO A 169 -27.44 -17.42 4.66
CA PRO A 169 -26.34 -16.58 4.18
C PRO A 169 -26.57 -15.11 4.47
N LEU A 170 -27.83 -14.66 4.48
CA LEU A 170 -28.16 -13.28 4.78
C LEU A 170 -27.89 -12.95 6.25
N LEU A 171 -28.17 -13.90 7.14
CA LEU A 171 -27.90 -13.74 8.57
C LEU A 171 -26.40 -13.70 8.84
N ILE A 172 -25.62 -14.59 8.25
CA ILE A 172 -24.14 -14.58 8.36
C ILE A 172 -23.61 -13.25 7.85
N TYR A 173 -23.98 -12.86 6.63
CA TYR A 173 -23.51 -11.58 6.07
C TYR A 173 -23.80 -10.41 7.01
N LYS A 174 -24.99 -10.35 7.62
CA LYS A 174 -25.37 -9.29 8.53
C LYS A 174 -24.55 -9.28 9.83
N LEU A 175 -24.29 -10.44 10.42
CA LEU A 175 -23.53 -10.55 11.67
C LEU A 175 -22.05 -10.22 11.42
N GLU A 176 -21.43 -10.90 10.46
CA GLU A 176 -20.02 -10.71 10.16
C GLU A 176 -19.71 -9.31 9.61
N SER A 177 -20.58 -8.71 8.78
CA SER A 177 -20.37 -7.32 8.32
C SER A 177 -20.41 -6.31 9.46
N PHE A 178 -21.22 -6.58 10.49
CA PHE A 178 -21.29 -5.72 11.65
C PHE A 178 -20.05 -5.84 12.54
N GLU A 179 -19.49 -7.06 12.69
CA GLU A 179 -18.20 -7.24 13.37
C GLU A 179 -17.05 -6.59 12.60
N LEU A 180 -17.02 -6.68 11.26
CA LEU A 180 -16.05 -5.94 10.43
C LEU A 180 -16.18 -4.43 10.62
N PHE A 181 -17.41 -3.91 10.69
CA PHE A 181 -17.64 -2.49 10.93
C PHE A 181 -17.16 -2.05 12.32
N ARG A 182 -17.39 -2.85 13.37
CA ARG A 182 -16.85 -2.58 14.71
C ARG A 182 -15.33 -2.57 14.70
N GLY A 183 -14.70 -3.58 14.10
CA GLY A 183 -13.25 -3.65 13.96
C GLY A 183 -12.67 -2.44 13.21
N MET A 184 -13.33 -1.99 12.14
CA MET A 184 -12.95 -0.77 11.42
C MET A 184 -13.03 0.48 12.33
N MET A 185 -14.07 0.61 13.16
CA MET A 185 -14.18 1.74 14.08
C MET A 185 -13.07 1.72 15.15
N ASP A 186 -12.77 0.56 15.72
CA ASP A 186 -11.67 0.41 16.68
C ASP A 186 -10.32 0.75 16.05
N GLN A 187 -10.08 0.30 14.81
CA GLN A 187 -8.86 0.59 14.08
C GLN A 187 -8.75 2.08 13.73
N LEU A 188 -9.85 2.70 13.31
CA LEU A 188 -9.93 4.14 13.04
C LEU A 188 -9.53 4.95 14.27
N ASN A 189 -10.08 4.63 15.45
CA ASN A 189 -9.75 5.33 16.69
C ASN A 189 -8.26 5.15 17.03
N LYS A 190 -7.75 3.92 16.96
CA LYS A 190 -6.32 3.59 17.25
C LYS A 190 -5.36 4.28 16.29
N ASP A 191 -5.62 4.22 14.99
CA ASP A 191 -4.78 4.87 13.97
C ASP A 191 -4.82 6.39 14.10
N THR A 192 -6.00 6.96 14.36
CA THR A 192 -6.17 8.41 14.55
C THR A 192 -5.38 8.88 15.76
N LEU A 193 -5.55 8.24 16.91
CA LEU A 193 -4.83 8.61 18.11
C LEU A 193 -3.32 8.41 17.96
N SER A 194 -2.90 7.27 17.41
CA SER A 194 -1.48 6.96 17.21
C SER A 194 -0.82 7.98 16.29
N PHE A 195 -1.48 8.38 15.19
CA PHE A 195 -0.97 9.45 14.33
C PHE A 195 -0.87 10.76 15.10
N LEU A 196 -1.94 11.19 15.78
CA LEU A 196 -1.96 12.47 16.49
C LEU A 196 -0.90 12.55 17.59
N MET A 197 -0.64 11.46 18.30
CA MET A 197 0.39 11.38 19.34
C MET A 197 1.81 11.40 18.78
N ARG A 198 2.03 10.84 17.59
CA ARG A 198 3.37 10.71 16.97
C ARG A 198 3.69 11.80 15.94
N ALA A 199 2.67 12.56 15.52
CA ALA A 199 2.79 13.59 14.51
C ALA A 199 3.81 14.67 14.93
N HIS A 200 4.80 14.89 14.08
CA HIS A 200 5.80 15.94 14.21
C HIS A 200 6.10 16.56 12.84
N LEU A 201 6.80 17.70 12.84
CA LEU A 201 7.30 18.30 11.62
C LEU A 201 8.49 17.48 11.11
N PRO A 202 8.46 16.97 9.88
CA PRO A 202 9.52 16.08 9.39
C PRO A 202 10.85 16.83 9.25
N SER A 203 11.93 16.14 9.59
CA SER A 203 13.27 16.58 9.21
C SER A 203 13.47 16.48 7.68
N PRO A 204 14.43 17.21 7.10
CA PRO A 204 14.73 17.12 5.66
C PRO A 204 15.04 15.69 5.18
N GLU A 205 15.62 14.85 6.04
CA GLU A 205 15.91 13.45 5.74
C GLU A 205 14.63 12.60 5.72
N GLU A 206 13.75 12.78 6.69
CA GLU A 206 12.46 12.08 6.78
C GLU A 206 11.53 12.48 5.62
N GLU A 207 11.56 13.74 5.19
CA GLU A 207 10.76 14.19 4.06
C GLU A 207 11.09 13.45 2.76
N GLN A 208 12.37 13.13 2.54
CA GLN A 208 12.80 12.32 1.40
C GLN A 208 12.39 10.85 1.53
N GLN A 209 12.40 10.28 2.74
CA GLN A 209 12.02 8.89 2.99
C GLN A 209 10.50 8.69 2.90
N ALA A 210 9.72 9.60 3.48
CA ALA A 210 8.26 9.56 3.46
C ALA A 210 7.72 9.64 2.02
N SER A 211 8.31 10.50 1.19
CA SER A 211 7.94 10.64 -0.23
C SER A 211 8.20 9.36 -1.03
N LYS A 212 9.16 8.52 -0.63
CA LYS A 212 9.42 7.21 -1.26
C LYS A 212 8.44 6.13 -0.80
N ARG A 213 7.94 6.19 0.44
CA ARG A 213 6.98 5.22 1.01
C ARG A 213 5.55 5.45 0.53
N GLN A 214 5.19 6.68 0.20
CA GLN A 214 3.85 7.03 -0.32
C GLN A 214 3.66 6.71 -1.79
N MET A 215 4.71 6.34 -2.52
CA MET A 215 4.51 5.65 -3.78
C MET A 215 3.85 4.33 -3.43
N PRO A 216 2.62 4.06 -3.90
CA PRO A 216 2.11 2.71 -3.83
C PRO A 216 3.21 1.84 -4.43
N ASN A 217 3.54 0.73 -3.77
CA ASN A 217 4.02 -0.41 -4.53
C ASN A 217 2.94 -0.58 -5.60
N GLN A 218 3.19 -0.05 -6.79
CA GLN A 218 2.55 -0.52 -8.00
C GLN A 218 2.99 -1.97 -8.02
N THR A 219 2.21 -2.79 -7.32
CA THR A 219 2.15 -4.22 -7.54
C THR A 219 1.88 -4.24 -9.02
N ASP A 220 2.91 -4.58 -9.78
CA ASP A 220 2.91 -4.55 -11.22
C ASP A 220 1.76 -5.47 -11.66
N VAL A 221 0.57 -4.87 -11.83
CA VAL A 221 -0.68 -5.59 -12.14
C VAL A 221 -0.57 -6.30 -13.48
N SER A 222 0.47 -5.96 -14.27
CA SER A 222 0.93 -6.71 -15.43
C SER A 222 1.25 -8.19 -15.13
N LYS A 223 1.52 -8.55 -13.86
CA LYS A 223 1.78 -9.94 -13.42
C LYS A 223 0.59 -10.62 -12.77
N LEU A 224 -0.52 -9.91 -12.52
CA LEU A 224 -1.78 -10.53 -12.13
C LEU A 224 -2.51 -11.01 -13.39
N GLN A 225 -1.94 -12.03 -14.04
CA GLN A 225 -2.72 -12.89 -14.92
C GLN A 225 -3.68 -13.67 -14.01
N THR A 226 -4.91 -13.16 -13.88
CA THR A 226 -6.02 -13.95 -13.38
C THR A 226 -6.16 -15.16 -14.30
N GLY A 227 -5.75 -16.31 -13.79
CA GLY A 227 -5.71 -17.58 -14.50
C GLY A 227 -7.09 -18.01 -14.97
N ARG A 228 -7.50 -17.53 -16.14
CA ARG A 228 -8.18 -18.36 -17.13
C ARG A 228 -7.08 -19.02 -17.95
N THR A 229 -6.56 -20.12 -17.42
CA THR A 229 -5.54 -20.94 -18.07
C THR A 229 -6.14 -21.56 -19.33
N ASN A 230 -5.77 -21.02 -20.51
CA ASN A 230 -5.78 -21.80 -21.74
C ASN A 230 -4.56 -22.74 -21.68
N LEU A 231 -4.82 -24.03 -21.88
CA LEU A 231 -3.96 -25.18 -21.61
C LEU A 231 -2.74 -25.37 -22.57
N THR A 232 -2.09 -24.32 -23.07
CA THR A 232 -1.06 -24.48 -24.14
C THR A 232 0.41 -24.25 -23.79
N ASP A 233 0.76 -23.71 -22.61
CA ASP A 233 2.17 -23.30 -22.35
C ASP A 233 2.97 -24.16 -21.35
N ALA A 234 2.48 -25.36 -21.00
CA ALA A 234 3.12 -26.24 -20.02
C ALA A 234 4.34 -27.04 -20.55
N SER A 235 5.12 -26.57 -21.53
CA SER A 235 6.21 -27.39 -22.11
C SER A 235 7.56 -26.71 -22.38
N GLN A 236 7.76 -25.45 -22.01
CA GLN A 236 9.05 -24.76 -22.29
C GLN A 236 9.99 -24.59 -21.09
N GLN A 237 9.68 -25.18 -19.93
CA GLN A 237 10.46 -24.97 -18.71
C GLN A 237 11.45 -26.09 -18.37
N ASN A 238 12.00 -26.79 -19.36
CA ASN A 238 13.02 -27.81 -19.08
C ASN A 238 14.05 -27.98 -20.19
N GLN A 239 14.91 -26.97 -20.41
CA GLN A 239 16.21 -27.19 -21.08
C GLN A 239 17.24 -26.04 -20.95
N GLN A 240 17.11 -25.13 -19.99
CA GLN A 240 18.15 -24.14 -19.69
C GLN A 240 19.00 -24.56 -18.48
N VAL A 241 19.63 -25.73 -18.56
CA VAL A 241 20.67 -26.16 -17.61
C VAL A 241 21.79 -26.91 -18.35
N ALA A 242 22.42 -26.28 -19.34
CA ALA A 242 23.73 -26.73 -19.81
C ALA A 242 24.45 -25.61 -20.58
N ASN A 243 25.69 -25.34 -20.15
CA ASN A 243 26.72 -24.60 -20.87
C ASN A 243 26.66 -23.06 -20.86
N ARG A 244 26.74 -22.54 -19.63
CA ARG A 244 27.78 -21.54 -19.30
C ARG A 244 29.17 -22.15 -19.52
N GLN A 245 29.92 -21.72 -20.54
CA GLN A 245 31.37 -21.44 -20.48
C GLN A 245 31.97 -21.27 -21.89
N GLN A 246 32.27 -20.03 -22.29
CA GLN A 246 33.66 -19.53 -22.42
C GLN A 246 33.71 -18.14 -23.10
N ASN A 247 34.06 -17.15 -22.28
CA ASN A 247 34.95 -16.00 -22.46
C ASN A 247 35.05 -15.24 -23.80
N GLY A 248 34.73 -13.93 -23.73
CA GLY A 248 35.32 -12.89 -24.58
C GLY A 248 34.44 -11.64 -24.75
N ALA A 249 34.45 -10.70 -23.80
CA ALA A 249 33.79 -9.39 -23.90
C ALA A 249 34.64 -8.37 -24.70
N PRO A 250 34.18 -7.12 -25.01
CA PRO A 250 32.83 -6.55 -25.20
C PRO A 250 32.70 -5.66 -26.47
N LYS A 251 31.47 -5.36 -26.94
CA LYS A 251 30.97 -3.97 -27.24
C LYS A 251 29.55 -3.95 -27.85
N LYS A 252 28.75 -3.00 -27.35
CA LYS A 252 27.36 -2.64 -27.72
C LYS A 252 27.15 -2.40 -29.23
N ARG A 253 26.00 -2.84 -29.77
CA ARG A 253 25.03 -2.08 -30.61
C ARG A 253 23.77 -2.94 -30.90
N MET A 254 22.63 -2.28 -31.05
CA MET A 254 21.25 -2.83 -31.12
C MET A 254 21.03 -3.73 -32.35
N PRO A 255 20.12 -4.73 -32.30
CA PRO A 255 19.91 -5.65 -33.44
C PRO A 255 18.99 -5.08 -34.52
N GLU A 256 19.42 -5.25 -35.77
CA GLU A 256 18.68 -5.03 -37.00
C GLU A 256 18.01 -6.35 -37.44
N VAL A 257 16.74 -6.27 -37.84
CA VAL A 257 15.89 -7.41 -38.21
C VAL A 257 16.24 -7.90 -39.62
N ARG A 258 16.50 -9.19 -39.81
CA ARG A 258 16.78 -9.81 -41.11
C ARG A 258 15.51 -10.41 -41.69
N GLU A 259 14.99 -9.85 -42.79
CA GLU A 259 13.81 -10.36 -43.50
C GLU A 259 14.16 -11.58 -44.38
N VAL A 260 13.42 -12.68 -44.24
CA VAL A 260 13.49 -13.85 -45.13
C VAL A 260 12.64 -13.57 -46.39
N ARG A 261 13.24 -13.66 -47.59
CA ARG A 261 12.54 -13.42 -48.86
C ARG A 261 11.55 -14.56 -49.15
N LYS A 262 10.30 -14.21 -49.47
CA LYS A 262 9.25 -15.15 -49.90
C LYS A 262 9.43 -15.49 -51.40
N ILE A 263 9.57 -16.77 -51.73
CA ILE A 263 9.68 -17.28 -53.12
C ILE A 263 8.35 -17.08 -53.87
N GLY A 264 8.41 -16.63 -55.13
CA GLY A 264 7.25 -16.29 -55.96
C GLY A 264 6.74 -17.45 -56.81
N ARG A 265 5.43 -17.44 -57.11
CA ARG A 265 4.68 -18.55 -57.76
C ARG A 265 5.20 -18.99 -59.15
N ASN A 266 5.98 -18.16 -59.83
CA ASN A 266 6.54 -18.44 -61.16
C ASN A 266 8.06 -18.67 -61.16
N ASP A 267 8.71 -18.61 -59.98
CA ASP A 267 10.14 -18.81 -59.86
C ASP A 267 10.48 -20.27 -60.16
N ARG A 268 11.61 -20.51 -60.83
CA ARG A 268 12.08 -21.86 -61.13
C ARG A 268 12.78 -22.41 -59.90
N VAL A 269 12.38 -23.60 -59.51
CA VAL A 269 12.90 -24.29 -58.32
C VAL A 269 13.40 -25.67 -58.71
N LYS A 270 14.47 -26.13 -58.06
CA LYS A 270 14.98 -27.49 -58.21
C LYS A 270 14.33 -28.39 -57.17
N LEU A 271 13.84 -29.53 -57.61
CA LEU A 271 13.19 -30.53 -56.76
C LEU A 271 13.99 -31.82 -56.82
N LEU A 272 14.20 -32.42 -55.65
CA LEU A 272 14.81 -33.73 -55.50
C LEU A 272 13.73 -34.74 -55.08
N ASN A 273 13.63 -35.86 -55.79
CA ASN A 273 12.75 -36.95 -55.40
C ASN A 273 13.40 -37.79 -54.30
N VAL A 274 12.73 -37.90 -53.15
CA VAL A 274 13.31 -38.50 -51.95
C VAL A 274 13.44 -40.03 -52.06
N ARG A 275 12.70 -40.69 -52.97
CA ARG A 275 12.77 -42.15 -53.17
C ARG A 275 13.71 -42.60 -54.29
N SER A 276 13.83 -41.81 -55.35
CA SER A 276 14.61 -42.18 -56.54
C SER A 276 15.92 -41.41 -56.68
N GLY A 277 16.09 -40.31 -55.94
CA GLY A 277 17.26 -39.43 -56.05
C GLY A 277 17.31 -38.62 -57.35
N GLU A 278 16.25 -38.63 -58.16
CA GLU A 278 16.18 -37.85 -59.40
C GLU A 278 15.95 -36.36 -59.11
N THR A 279 16.68 -35.47 -59.78
CA THR A 279 16.52 -34.01 -59.67
C THR A 279 15.80 -33.45 -60.91
N LYS A 280 14.80 -32.59 -60.70
CA LYS A 280 14.10 -31.89 -61.78
C LYS A 280 13.96 -30.40 -61.49
N GLU A 281 14.12 -29.58 -62.53
CA GLU A 281 13.90 -28.14 -62.46
C GLU A 281 12.60 -27.76 -63.16
N MET A 282 11.72 -27.06 -62.45
CA MET A 282 10.47 -26.55 -63.02
C MET A 282 9.97 -25.31 -62.28
N LYS A 283 8.93 -24.66 -62.81
CA LYS A 283 8.30 -23.49 -62.15
C LYS A 283 7.56 -23.92 -60.88
N PHE A 284 7.62 -23.09 -59.83
CA PHE A 284 7.07 -23.38 -58.50
C PHE A 284 5.59 -23.80 -58.53
N LYS A 285 4.75 -23.19 -59.39
CA LYS A 285 3.35 -23.60 -59.56
C LYS A 285 3.15 -25.07 -59.97
N GLN A 286 4.08 -25.66 -60.74
CA GLN A 286 4.03 -27.09 -61.08
C GLN A 286 4.69 -27.94 -59.99
N ALA A 287 5.71 -27.38 -59.33
CA ALA A 287 6.38 -28.01 -58.19
C ALA A 287 5.44 -28.19 -56.98
N GLU A 288 4.53 -27.24 -56.73
CA GLU A 288 3.57 -27.29 -55.61
C GLU A 288 2.76 -28.59 -55.59
N GLN A 289 2.30 -29.06 -56.77
CA GLN A 289 1.55 -30.33 -56.86
C GLN A 289 2.42 -31.56 -56.60
N LEU A 290 3.71 -31.50 -56.90
CA LEU A 290 4.64 -32.60 -56.68
C LEU A 290 5.14 -32.64 -55.22
N ILE A 291 5.30 -31.47 -54.59
CA ILE A 291 5.64 -31.32 -53.17
C ILE A 291 4.44 -31.70 -52.30
N SER A 292 3.20 -31.34 -52.68
CA SER A 292 2.00 -31.74 -51.92
C SER A 292 1.79 -33.25 -51.89
N ASN A 293 2.26 -33.96 -52.93
CA ASN A 293 2.22 -35.42 -52.97
C ASN A 293 3.30 -36.08 -52.08
N GLY A 294 4.16 -35.28 -51.41
CA GLY A 294 5.11 -35.72 -50.38
C GLY A 294 6.32 -36.51 -50.88
N LEU A 295 6.49 -36.66 -52.20
CA LEU A 295 7.58 -37.44 -52.80
C LEU A 295 8.75 -36.58 -53.30
N TRP A 296 8.60 -35.25 -53.34
CA TRP A 296 9.58 -34.29 -53.86
C TRP A 296 9.83 -33.16 -52.87
N GLN A 297 11.10 -32.77 -52.68
CA GLN A 297 11.53 -31.70 -51.78
C GLN A 297 12.30 -30.61 -52.53
N LEU A 298 12.09 -29.34 -52.15
CA LEU A 298 12.83 -28.19 -52.66
C LEU A 298 14.29 -28.27 -52.20
N VAL A 299 15.19 -28.10 -53.16
CA VAL A 299 16.61 -27.88 -52.89
C VAL A 299 16.90 -26.45 -53.31
N ASP A 300 17.27 -25.61 -52.34
CA ASP A 300 17.75 -24.27 -52.61
C ASP A 300 19.20 -24.39 -53.13
N ASP A 301 19.46 -23.84 -54.32
CA ASP A 301 20.83 -23.57 -54.76
C ASP A 301 21.28 -22.31 -53.98
N ASP A 302 22.23 -22.48 -53.06
CA ASP A 302 22.95 -21.36 -52.42
C ASP A 302 23.73 -20.51 -53.44
#